data_AF-A0A971KU90-F1
#
_entry.id   AF-A0A971KU90-F1
#
_cell.length_a   1.000
_cell.length_b   1.000
_cell.length_c   1.000
_cell.angle_alpha   90.00
_cell.angle_beta   90.00
_cell.angle_gamma   90.00
#
_symmetry.space_group_name_H-M   'P 1'
#
loop_
_entity.id
_entity.type
_entity.pdbx_description
1 polymer ?
#
loop_
_entity_poly.entity_id
_entity_poly.type
_entity_poly.pdbx_seq_one_letter_code
_entity_poly.pdbx_strand_id
1 'polypeptide(L)' 'ATGQLIGEGFDAQNLTALFLVTPIKFEGRLTQYLGRVLRPAPGKVQPLVYDFADNEVGVLEAACQSRAMVYNKFA' A
#
# COMPACT_ATOMS: atom_id res chain seq x y z
N ALA A 1 -5.74 -4.44 -9.55
CA ALA A 1 -6.56 -5.32 -8.70
C ALA A 1 -7.15 -4.47 -7.56
N THR A 2 -8.40 -4.69 -7.16
CA THR A 2 -9.01 -4.03 -5.98
C THR A 2 -8.45 -4.61 -4.69
N GLY A 3 -8.63 -3.90 -3.55
CA GLY A 3 -8.06 -4.30 -2.26
C GLY A 3 -8.45 -5.73 -1.81
N GLN A 4 -9.62 -6.23 -2.17
CA GLN A 4 -10.02 -7.62 -1.87
C GLN A 4 -9.11 -8.65 -2.56
N LEU A 5 -8.79 -8.47 -3.84
CA LEU A 5 -7.92 -9.39 -4.59
C LEU A 5 -6.47 -9.38 -4.04
N ILE A 6 -5.98 -8.22 -3.60
CA ILE A 6 -4.66 -8.12 -2.95
C ILE A 6 -4.72 -8.68 -1.51
N GLY A 7 -5.89 -8.79 -0.87
CA GLY A 7 -6.03 -9.50 0.41
C GLY A 7 -6.02 -11.03 0.29
N GLU A 8 -6.55 -11.56 -0.81
CA GLU A 8 -6.90 -12.99 -0.96
C GLU A 8 -5.81 -13.89 -1.56
N GLY A 9 -4.68 -13.32 -1.99
CA GLY A 9 -3.55 -14.10 -2.52
C GLY A 9 -3.19 -13.81 -3.97
N PHE A 10 -3.55 -12.64 -4.51
CA PHE A 10 -2.99 -12.15 -5.77
C PHE A 10 -1.45 -12.13 -5.72
N ASP A 11 -0.81 -13.11 -6.37
CA ASP A 11 0.64 -13.26 -6.49
C ASP A 11 1.09 -12.81 -7.89
N ALA A 12 1.50 -11.56 -7.98
CA ALA A 12 2.16 -11.02 -9.15
C ALA A 12 3.56 -10.56 -8.73
N GLN A 13 4.58 -11.30 -9.12
CA GLN A 13 5.97 -11.06 -8.71
C GLN A 13 6.52 -9.72 -9.23
N ASN A 14 5.98 -9.23 -10.35
CA ASN A 14 6.45 -8.03 -11.05
C ASN A 14 5.62 -6.78 -10.77
N LEU A 15 4.99 -6.66 -9.60
CA LEU A 15 4.27 -5.44 -9.22
C LEU A 15 5.22 -4.25 -9.02
N THR A 16 5.12 -3.26 -9.89
CA THR A 16 5.97 -2.05 -9.86
C THR A 16 5.27 -0.82 -9.28
N ALA A 17 3.95 -0.83 -9.15
CA ALA A 17 3.20 0.31 -8.64
C ALA A 17 2.06 -0.11 -7.70
N LEU A 18 1.90 0.64 -6.60
CA LEU A 18 0.78 0.53 -5.66
C LEU A 18 0.07 1.89 -5.56
N PHE A 19 -1.26 1.89 -5.71
CA PHE A 19 -2.09 3.09 -5.54
C PHE A 19 -3.00 2.90 -4.33
N LEU A 20 -2.85 3.74 -3.32
CA LEU A 20 -3.65 3.72 -2.10
C LEU A 20 -4.74 4.79 -2.19
N VAL A 21 -5.83 4.43 -2.87
CA VAL A 21 -6.97 5.32 -3.18
C VAL A 21 -8.21 5.02 -2.33
N THR A 22 -8.07 4.21 -1.28
CA THR A 22 -9.17 3.82 -0.37
C THR A 22 -8.74 4.00 1.09
N PRO A 23 -9.70 4.17 2.03
CA PRO A 23 -9.40 4.38 3.45
C PRO A 23 -8.91 3.10 4.15
N ILE A 24 -7.66 2.71 3.88
CA ILE A 24 -7.00 1.59 4.54
C ILE A 24 -6.38 2.08 5.85
N LYS A 25 -6.87 1.57 6.97
CA LYS A 25 -6.36 1.84 8.33
C LYS A 25 -5.65 0.65 8.97
N PHE A 26 -5.98 -0.56 8.55
CA PHE A 26 -5.44 -1.77 9.17
C PHE A 26 -3.99 -2.01 8.75
N GLU A 27 -3.07 -1.88 9.71
CA GLU A 27 -1.63 -2.04 9.51
C GLU A 27 -1.29 -3.34 8.78
N GLY A 28 -1.82 -4.49 9.23
CA GLY A 28 -1.49 -5.79 8.64
C GLY A 28 -1.81 -5.86 7.14
N ARG A 29 -2.90 -5.23 6.70
CA ARG A 29 -3.26 -5.18 5.28
C ARG A 29 -2.31 -4.28 4.48
N LEU A 30 -1.95 -3.12 5.02
CA LEU A 30 -0.98 -2.24 4.37
C LEU A 30 0.41 -2.88 4.27
N THR A 31 0.88 -3.51 5.34
CA THR A 31 2.14 -4.27 5.37
C THR A 31 2.15 -5.37 4.31
N GLN A 32 1.04 -6.11 4.15
CA GLN A 32 0.93 -7.11 3.08
C GLN A 32 1.01 -6.48 1.69
N TYR A 33 0.36 -5.34 1.46
CA TYR A 33 0.37 -4.68 0.15
C TYR A 33 1.77 -4.16 -0.20
N LEU A 34 2.42 -3.49 0.76
CA LEU A 34 3.80 -3.03 0.63
C LEU A 34 4.74 -4.21 0.38
N GLY A 35 4.62 -5.30 1.14
CA GLY A 35 5.46 -6.48 0.98
C GLY A 35 5.35 -7.14 -0.40
N ARG A 36 4.17 -7.09 -1.05
CA ARG A 36 3.99 -7.60 -2.42
C ARG A 36 4.65 -6.71 -3.46
N VAL A 37 4.52 -5.39 -3.32
CA VAL A 37 5.05 -4.43 -4.29
C VAL A 37 6.55 -4.24 -4.12
N LEU A 38 7.07 -4.26 -2.89
CA LEU A 38 8.50 -4.11 -2.59
C LEU A 38 9.31 -5.40 -2.77
N ARG A 39 8.67 -6.55 -3.00
CA ARG A 39 9.37 -7.83 -3.22
C ARG A 39 10.34 -7.72 -4.42
N PRO A 40 11.63 -8.07 -4.26
CA PRO A 40 12.58 -8.11 -5.37
C PRO A 40 12.19 -9.15 -6.43
N ALA A 41 12.39 -8.82 -7.71
CA ALA A 41 12.27 -9.76 -8.83
C ALA A 41 13.27 -9.41 -9.93
N PRO A 42 13.75 -10.40 -10.73
CA PRO A 42 14.70 -10.15 -11.82
C PRO A 42 14.14 -9.13 -12.83
N GLY A 43 14.92 -8.10 -13.15
CA GLY A 43 14.52 -7.05 -14.11
C GLY A 43 13.44 -6.09 -13.60
N LYS A 44 13.06 -6.16 -12.33
CA LYS A 44 12.05 -5.28 -11.75
C LYS A 44 12.62 -3.88 -11.52
N VAL A 45 11.95 -2.88 -12.10
CA VAL A 45 12.24 -1.47 -11.86
C VAL A 45 11.88 -1.07 -10.43
N GLN A 46 12.42 0.06 -9.96
CA GLN A 46 12.16 0.57 -8.63
C GLN A 46 10.64 0.68 -8.37
N PRO A 47 10.10 -0.02 -7.36
CA PRO A 47 8.67 0.02 -7.07
C PRO A 47 8.25 1.41 -6.55
N LEU A 48 7.08 1.87 -6.96
CA LEU A 48 6.50 3.15 -6.55
C LEU A 48 5.20 2.93 -5.76
N VAL A 49 5.07 3.63 -4.65
CA VAL A 49 3.83 3.67 -3.85
C VAL A 49 3.27 5.08 -3.94
N TYR A 50 2.07 5.19 -4.51
CA TYR A 50 1.29 6.43 -4.57
C TYR A 50 0.27 6.41 -3.44
N ASP A 51 0.50 7.25 -2.43
CA ASP A 51 -0.41 7.43 -1.31
C ASP A 51 -1.27 8.69 -1.48
N PHE A 52 -2.58 8.53 -1.58
CA PHE A 52 -3.52 9.64 -1.74
C PHE A 52 -4.01 10.10 -0.36
N ALA A 53 -3.72 11.36 -0.05
CA ALA A 53 -4.15 12.03 1.17
C ALA A 53 -5.26 13.03 0.85
N ASP A 54 -6.33 12.98 1.65
CA ASP A 54 -7.40 13.97 1.65
C ASP A 54 -7.63 14.35 3.13
N ASN A 55 -7.36 15.60 3.44
CA ASN A 55 -7.44 16.20 4.76
C ASN A 55 -8.78 16.94 5.00
N GLU A 56 -9.62 17.08 3.98
CA GLU A 56 -10.94 17.70 4.10
C GLU A 56 -12.01 16.66 4.52
N VAL A 57 -11.70 15.37 4.36
CA VAL A 57 -12.57 14.25 4.74
C VAL A 57 -11.95 13.47 5.91
N GLY A 58 -12.50 13.64 7.11
CA GLY A 58 -11.90 13.09 8.35
C GLY A 58 -11.64 11.57 8.36
N VAL A 59 -12.43 10.76 7.63
CA VAL A 59 -12.14 9.32 7.51
C VAL A 59 -10.90 9.03 6.65
N LEU A 60 -10.66 9.83 5.61
CA LEU A 60 -9.50 9.74 4.72
C LEU A 60 -8.25 10.27 5.42
N GLU A 61 -8.37 11.38 6.15
CA GLU A 61 -7.29 11.94 6.96
C GLU A 61 -6.79 10.93 8.00
N ALA A 62 -7.70 10.37 8.80
CA ALA A 62 -7.35 9.36 9.80
C ALA A 62 -6.73 8.10 9.15
N ALA A 63 -7.13 7.76 7.92
CA ALA A 63 -6.49 6.68 7.18
C ALA A 63 -5.07 7.05 6.78
N CYS A 64 -4.84 8.25 6.23
CA CYS A 64 -3.51 8.75 5.88
C CYS A 64 -2.55 8.76 7.08
N GLN A 65 -3.00 9.25 8.23
CA GLN A 65 -2.22 9.22 9.47
C GLN A 65 -1.87 7.79 9.89
N SER A 66 -2.82 6.86 9.82
CA SER A 66 -2.58 5.45 10.13
C SER A 66 -1.53 4.83 9.19
N ARG A 67 -1.55 5.18 7.90
CA ARG A 67 -0.56 4.70 6.91
C ARG A 67 0.83 5.29 7.15
N ALA A 68 0.92 6.58 7.47
CA ALA A 68 2.19 7.24 7.80
C ALA A 68 2.94 6.55 8.95
N MET A 69 2.20 6.13 9.98
CA MET A 69 2.76 5.36 11.10
C MET A 69 3.38 4.02 10.68
N VAL A 70 2.82 3.39 9.64
CA VAL A 70 3.36 2.14 9.08
C VAL A 70 4.62 2.42 8.29
N TYR A 71 4.67 3.47 7.47
CA TYR A 71 5.88 3.81 6.68
C TYR A 71 7.11 4.05 7.55
N ASN A 72 6.93 4.66 8.73
CA ASN A 72 8.01 4.87 9.70
C ASN A 72 8.65 3.57 10.21
N LYS A 73 8.03 2.40 9.99
CA LYS A 73 8.59 1.08 10.30
C LYS A 73 9.43 0.49 9.16
N PHE A 74 9.32 1.06 7.95
CA PHE A 74 10.06 0.62 6.76
C PHE A 74 11.23 1.55 6.40
N ALA A 75 11.28 2.76 6.99
CA ALA A 75 12.39 3.71 6.89
C ALA A 75 13.47 3.38 7.93
#